data_AF-K0RQI8-F1
#
_entry.id   AF-K0RQI8-F1
#
_cell.length_a   1.000
_cell.length_b   1.000
_cell.length_c   1.000
_cell.angle_alpha   90.00
_cell.angle_beta   90.00
_cell.angle_gamma   90.00
#
_symmetry.space_group_name_H-M   'P 1'
#
loop_
_entity.id
_entity.type
_entity.pdbx_description
1 polymer ?
#
loop_
_entity_poly.entity_id
_entity_poly.type
_entity_poly.pdbx_seq_one_letter_code
_entity_poly.pdbx_strand_id
1 'polypeptide(L)'
;GSSVLTAFCFDEDNPSEAIRLLLGWGAEHFEEGKQMTKERNLALRQEISAEGNVEIANLISSELGGRRCVIVSAPNTHDDLVGKTCVVEEYIEISDQYKVRMEFTNEVLLLGVNNLKRRDRTPQDPGYYVECKNNRLIRRDFKSNEECRAFIASLGSDVGELSKVGSDAEAKAEQAAADLLAELGLEDLEGPSSSAPKKTNQPAASGKKKKRGGKKKGRK
;
A
#
# COMPACT_ATOMS: atom_id res chain seq x y z
N GLY A 1 12.50 -3.06 8.42
CA GLY A 1 11.23 -2.36 8.16
C GLY A 1 10.11 -3.38 8.10
N SER A 2 9.02 -3.15 8.83
CA SER A 2 7.87 -4.06 8.93
C SER A 2 6.81 -3.70 7.89
N SER A 3 5.95 -4.67 7.54
CA SER A 3 4.80 -4.41 6.67
C SER A 3 3.80 -3.44 7.30
N VAL A 4 3.01 -2.75 6.47
CA VAL A 4 1.90 -1.90 6.91
C VAL A 4 0.90 -2.71 7.74
N LEU A 5 0.59 -3.94 7.33
CA LEU A 5 -0.28 -4.85 8.08
C LEU A 5 0.25 -5.09 9.51
N THR A 6 1.55 -5.34 9.67
CA THR A 6 2.17 -5.51 10.99
C THR A 6 2.07 -4.24 11.84
N ALA A 7 2.27 -3.06 11.25
CA ALA A 7 2.17 -1.79 11.98
C ALA A 7 0.76 -1.58 12.54
N PHE A 8 -0.28 -1.86 11.75
CA PHE A 8 -1.66 -1.74 12.20
C PHE A 8 -2.04 -2.75 13.29
N CYS A 9 -1.34 -3.88 13.43
CA CYS A 9 -1.65 -4.84 14.51
C CYS A 9 -1.37 -4.32 15.93
N PHE A 10 -0.61 -3.23 16.05
CA PHE A 10 -0.20 -2.61 17.32
C PHE A 10 -0.71 -1.17 17.47
N ASP A 11 -1.62 -0.74 16.60
CA ASP A 11 -2.22 0.58 16.68
C ASP A 11 -3.30 0.62 17.79
N GLU A 12 -3.32 1.68 18.60
CA GLU A 12 -4.27 1.83 19.70
C GLU A 12 -5.67 2.26 19.21
N ASP A 13 -5.77 2.89 18.04
CA ASP A 13 -6.98 3.55 17.53
C ASP A 13 -7.93 2.64 16.70
N ASN A 14 -8.34 1.50 17.27
CA ASN A 14 -9.29 0.53 16.66
C ASN A 14 -8.81 -0.06 15.31
N PRO A 15 -7.76 -0.91 15.33
CA PRO A 15 -7.11 -1.43 14.12
C PRO A 15 -7.93 -2.46 13.30
N SER A 16 -9.10 -2.89 13.78
CA SER A 16 -9.80 -4.07 13.24
C SER A 16 -10.27 -3.89 11.79
N GLU A 17 -10.87 -2.75 11.45
CA GLU A 17 -11.39 -2.50 10.10
C GLU A 17 -10.27 -2.28 9.09
N ALA A 18 -9.22 -1.55 9.48
CA ALA A 18 -8.04 -1.32 8.66
C ALA A 18 -7.30 -2.63 8.35
N ILE A 19 -7.11 -3.49 9.34
CA ILE A 19 -6.50 -4.82 9.16
C ILE A 19 -7.34 -5.67 8.22
N ARG A 20 -8.65 -5.74 8.42
CA ARG A 20 -9.56 -6.49 7.54
C ARG A 20 -9.50 -5.98 6.11
N LEU A 21 -9.42 -4.66 5.92
CA LEU A 21 -9.25 -4.06 4.61
C LEU A 21 -7.93 -4.51 3.98
N LEU A 22 -6.81 -4.36 4.69
CA LEU A 22 -5.48 -4.75 4.22
C LEU A 22 -5.43 -6.24 3.85
N LEU A 23 -5.96 -7.12 4.69
CA LEU A 23 -6.05 -8.56 4.44
C LEU A 23 -6.93 -8.88 3.23
N GLY A 24 -8.06 -8.19 3.06
CA GLY A 24 -8.94 -8.31 1.89
C GLY A 24 -8.27 -7.90 0.57
N TRP A 25 -7.31 -6.98 0.64
CA TRP A 25 -6.44 -6.57 -0.48
C TRP A 25 -5.19 -7.44 -0.63
N GLY A 26 -5.06 -8.52 0.15
CA GLY A 26 -3.97 -9.47 0.02
C GLY A 26 -2.68 -9.07 0.75
N ALA A 27 -2.74 -8.14 1.70
CA ALA A 27 -1.58 -7.81 2.50
C ALA A 27 -1.03 -9.05 3.24
N GLU A 28 0.28 -9.06 3.43
CA GLU A 28 0.99 -10.11 4.15
C GLU A 28 2.02 -9.51 5.10
N HIS A 29 2.43 -10.30 6.09
CA HIS A 29 3.46 -9.89 7.03
C HIS A 29 4.85 -10.06 6.41
N PHE A 30 5.54 -8.92 6.32
CA PHE A 30 6.94 -8.84 5.90
C PHE A 30 7.79 -8.21 7.00
N GLU A 31 9.02 -8.71 7.14
CA GLU A 31 10.06 -8.17 7.98
C GLU A 31 11.32 -8.02 7.12
N GLU A 32 11.87 -6.80 7.05
CA GLU A 32 13.08 -6.50 6.26
C GLU A 32 12.96 -6.88 4.77
N GLY A 33 11.77 -6.70 4.20
CA GLY A 33 11.48 -7.01 2.80
C GLY A 33 11.34 -8.51 2.50
N LYS A 34 11.33 -9.37 3.53
CA LYS A 34 11.13 -10.81 3.40
C LYS A 34 9.84 -11.23 4.09
N GLN A 35 9.14 -12.19 3.51
CA GLN A 35 7.95 -12.77 4.11
C GLN A 35 8.33 -13.43 5.44
N MET A 36 7.53 -13.23 6.49
CA MET A 36 7.80 -13.82 7.79
C MET A 36 7.79 -15.35 7.74
N THR A 37 8.67 -15.98 8.51
CA THR A 37 8.61 -17.44 8.73
C THR A 37 7.43 -17.82 9.62
N LYS A 38 7.13 -19.11 9.71
CA LYS A 38 6.06 -19.62 10.58
C LYS A 38 6.33 -19.32 12.06
N GLU A 39 7.57 -19.48 12.51
CA GLU A 39 7.98 -19.21 13.89
C GLU A 39 7.84 -17.72 14.22
N ARG A 40 8.23 -16.85 13.28
CA ARG A 40 8.13 -15.41 13.48
C ARG A 40 6.69 -14.92 13.47
N ASN A 41 5.84 -15.47 12.60
CA ASN A 41 4.39 -15.23 12.62
C ASN A 41 3.76 -15.69 13.95
N LEU A 42 4.20 -16.82 14.51
CA LEU A 42 3.70 -17.28 15.82
C LEU A 42 4.09 -16.31 16.93
N ALA A 43 5.34 -15.85 16.96
CA ALA A 43 5.80 -14.86 17.93
C ALA A 43 5.01 -13.55 17.81
N LEU A 44 4.79 -13.07 16.57
CA LEU A 44 3.99 -11.88 16.30
C LEU A 44 2.56 -12.01 16.86
N ARG A 45 1.89 -13.15 16.66
CA ARG A 45 0.55 -13.39 17.22
C ARG A 45 0.52 -13.34 18.74
N GLN A 46 1.54 -13.91 19.39
CA GLN A 46 1.65 -13.89 20.85
C GLN A 46 1.84 -12.46 21.38
N GLU A 47 2.63 -11.66 20.68
CA GLU A 47 2.85 -10.24 21.00
C GLU A 47 1.56 -9.43 20.85
N ILE A 48 0.88 -9.55 19.71
CA ILE A 48 -0.43 -8.91 19.45
C ILE A 48 -1.44 -9.29 20.54
N SER A 49 -1.49 -10.57 20.93
CA SER A 49 -2.39 -11.02 21.99
C SER A 49 -2.00 -10.47 23.37
N ALA A 50 -0.70 -10.31 23.66
CA ALA A 50 -0.21 -9.79 24.93
C ALA A 50 -0.53 -8.30 25.11
N GLU A 51 -0.61 -7.54 24.00
CA GLU A 51 -1.07 -6.16 23.98
C GLU A 51 -2.60 -6.02 24.07
N GLY A 52 -3.33 -7.13 24.14
CA GLY A 52 -4.79 -7.15 24.28
C GLY A 52 -5.56 -7.25 22.97
N ASN A 53 -4.88 -7.29 21.82
CA ASN A 53 -5.48 -7.40 20.49
C ASN A 53 -5.82 -8.87 20.11
N VAL A 54 -6.47 -9.58 21.03
CA VAL A 54 -6.75 -11.03 20.93
C VAL A 54 -7.56 -11.37 19.67
N GLU A 55 -8.56 -10.55 19.32
CA GLU A 55 -9.38 -10.78 18.11
C GLU A 55 -8.55 -10.73 16.83
N ILE A 56 -7.58 -9.82 16.75
CA ILE A 56 -6.68 -9.69 15.59
C ILE A 56 -5.72 -10.87 15.54
N ALA A 57 -5.15 -11.26 16.69
CA ALA A 57 -4.28 -12.42 16.77
C ALA A 57 -5.00 -13.69 16.29
N ASN A 58 -6.27 -13.86 16.69
CA ASN A 58 -7.12 -14.96 16.24
C ASN A 58 -7.46 -14.85 14.75
N LEU A 59 -7.75 -13.65 14.24
CA LEU A 59 -8.04 -13.42 12.83
C LEU A 59 -6.86 -13.87 11.94
N ILE A 60 -5.65 -13.44 12.25
CA ILE A 60 -4.44 -13.75 11.45
C ILE A 60 -3.82 -15.12 11.79
N SER A 61 -4.42 -15.87 12.71
CA SER A 61 -3.96 -17.20 13.11
C SER A 61 -4.06 -18.22 11.96
N SER A 62 -5.12 -18.07 11.15
CA SER A 62 -5.46 -18.94 10.04
C SER A 62 -5.01 -18.34 8.70
N GLU A 63 -4.80 -19.19 7.70
CA GLU A 63 -4.33 -18.75 6.38
C GLU A 63 -5.30 -17.75 5.72
N LEU A 64 -6.61 -18.02 5.81
CA LEU A 64 -7.65 -17.25 5.15
C LEU A 64 -8.30 -16.17 6.03
N GLY A 65 -7.98 -16.10 7.32
CA GLY A 65 -8.64 -15.19 8.25
C GLY A 65 -8.49 -13.72 7.87
N GLY A 66 -9.61 -13.01 7.83
CA GLY A 66 -9.69 -11.61 7.37
C GLY A 66 -9.52 -11.43 5.85
N ARG A 67 -9.15 -12.49 5.12
CA ARG A 67 -8.93 -12.43 3.68
C ARG A 67 -10.22 -12.60 2.91
N ARG A 68 -10.21 -12.03 1.71
CA ARG A 68 -11.25 -12.25 0.71
C ARG A 68 -11.03 -13.59 0.02
N CYS A 69 -12.11 -14.34 -0.12
CA CYS A 69 -12.13 -15.66 -0.72
C CYS A 69 -13.23 -15.75 -1.78
N VAL A 70 -13.10 -16.76 -2.63
CA VAL A 70 -14.15 -17.25 -3.51
C VAL A 70 -14.59 -18.63 -3.04
N ILE A 71 -15.90 -18.87 -3.08
CA ILE A 71 -16.47 -20.18 -2.78
C ILE A 71 -16.27 -21.07 -4.01
N VAL A 72 -15.50 -22.14 -3.87
CA VAL A 72 -15.19 -23.08 -4.98
C VAL A 72 -16.07 -24.31 -4.99
N SER A 73 -16.65 -24.66 -3.83
CA SER A 73 -17.61 -25.74 -3.70
C SER A 73 -18.63 -25.41 -2.61
N ALA A 74 -19.89 -25.72 -2.88
CA ALA A 74 -20.95 -25.57 -1.89
C ALA A 74 -20.99 -26.82 -0.99
N PRO A 75 -21.19 -26.68 0.33
CA PRO A 75 -21.33 -27.82 1.23
C PRO A 75 -22.65 -28.60 1.03
N ASN A 76 -23.64 -28.03 0.32
CA ASN A 76 -25.01 -28.53 0.16
C ASN A 76 -25.55 -28.20 -1.25
N THR A 77 -26.87 -28.34 -1.48
CA THR A 77 -27.62 -27.95 -2.70
C THR A 77 -27.61 -26.46 -3.05
N HIS A 78 -26.74 -25.66 -2.42
CA HIS A 78 -26.59 -24.23 -2.65
C HIS A 78 -25.56 -23.96 -3.75
N ASP A 79 -25.78 -24.55 -4.92
CA ASP A 79 -24.91 -24.36 -6.09
C ASP A 79 -24.84 -22.87 -6.50
N ASP A 80 -25.83 -22.07 -6.08
CA ASP A 80 -25.87 -20.63 -6.28
C ASP A 80 -24.75 -19.87 -5.54
N LEU A 81 -24.08 -20.50 -4.56
CA LEU A 81 -22.97 -19.88 -3.82
C LEU A 81 -21.63 -20.00 -4.54
N VAL A 82 -21.48 -20.98 -5.43
CA VAL A 82 -20.21 -21.22 -6.12
C VAL A 82 -19.85 -20.03 -7.00
N GLY A 83 -18.62 -19.54 -6.86
CA GLY A 83 -18.11 -18.36 -7.56
C GLY A 83 -18.41 -17.03 -6.86
N LYS A 84 -19.28 -16.99 -5.84
CA LYS A 84 -19.51 -15.80 -5.02
C LYS A 84 -18.32 -15.52 -4.10
N THR A 85 -18.15 -14.26 -3.73
CA THR A 85 -17.05 -13.78 -2.90
C THR A 85 -17.51 -13.51 -1.47
N CYS A 86 -16.61 -13.80 -0.54
CA CYS A 86 -16.83 -13.63 0.89
C CYS A 86 -15.55 -13.20 1.59
N VAL A 87 -15.68 -12.65 2.79
CA VAL A 87 -14.55 -12.32 3.67
C VAL A 87 -14.61 -13.23 4.88
N VAL A 88 -13.49 -13.84 5.23
CA VAL A 88 -13.40 -14.71 6.42
C VAL A 88 -13.39 -13.84 7.68
N GLU A 89 -14.33 -14.10 8.58
CA GLU A 89 -14.39 -13.41 9.86
C GLU A 89 -13.58 -14.12 10.93
N GLU A 90 -13.62 -15.45 10.93
CA GLU A 90 -13.08 -16.29 12.00
C GLU A 90 -12.86 -17.71 11.47
N TYR A 91 -11.87 -18.40 12.04
CA TYR A 91 -11.65 -19.82 11.85
C TYR A 91 -12.02 -20.58 13.12
N ILE A 92 -12.83 -21.62 12.98
CA ILE A 92 -13.33 -22.45 14.07
C ILE A 92 -12.60 -23.80 14.03
N GLU A 93 -11.57 -23.93 14.85
CA GLU A 93 -10.69 -25.11 14.86
C GLU A 93 -11.44 -26.43 15.15
N ILE A 94 -12.43 -26.39 16.03
CA ILE A 94 -13.17 -27.59 16.49
C ILE A 94 -13.94 -28.25 15.34
N SER A 95 -14.47 -27.45 14.40
CA SER A 95 -15.26 -27.93 13.27
C SER A 95 -14.53 -27.87 11.93
N ASP A 96 -13.27 -27.43 11.91
CA ASP A 96 -12.48 -27.23 10.68
C ASP A 96 -13.24 -26.38 9.63
N GLN A 97 -13.85 -25.29 10.11
CA GLN A 97 -14.70 -24.41 9.32
C GLN A 97 -14.33 -22.94 9.48
N TYR A 98 -14.56 -22.18 8.43
CA TYR A 98 -14.51 -20.73 8.43
C TYR A 98 -15.91 -20.15 8.58
N LYS A 99 -16.04 -19.19 9.48
CA LYS A 99 -17.16 -18.25 9.48
C LYS A 99 -16.85 -17.17 8.47
N VAL A 100 -17.68 -17.07 7.43
CA VAL A 100 -17.50 -16.10 6.35
C VAL A 100 -18.70 -15.16 6.27
N ARG A 101 -18.44 -13.92 5.85
CA ARG A 101 -19.47 -12.94 5.49
C ARG A 101 -19.47 -12.73 3.98
N MET A 102 -20.63 -12.87 3.36
CA MET A 102 -20.82 -12.59 1.93
C MET A 102 -20.64 -11.10 1.64
N GLU A 103 -19.87 -10.74 0.62
CA GLU A 103 -19.51 -9.33 0.37
C GLU A 103 -20.71 -8.43 0.06
N PHE A 104 -21.72 -8.94 -0.64
CA PHE A 104 -22.83 -8.14 -1.15
C PHE A 104 -24.15 -8.37 -0.41
N THR A 105 -24.39 -9.60 0.08
CA THR A 105 -25.62 -9.92 0.83
C THR A 105 -25.45 -9.74 2.33
N ASN A 106 -24.22 -9.60 2.83
CA ASN A 106 -23.87 -9.57 4.25
C ASN A 106 -24.30 -10.82 5.05
N GLU A 107 -24.78 -11.85 4.37
CA GLU A 107 -25.13 -13.14 4.97
C GLU A 107 -23.88 -13.80 5.55
N VAL A 108 -24.04 -14.47 6.69
CA VAL A 108 -22.96 -15.17 7.38
C VAL A 108 -23.15 -16.67 7.19
N LEU A 109 -22.10 -17.34 6.74
CA LEU A 109 -22.10 -18.78 6.45
C LEU A 109 -20.94 -19.49 7.15
N LEU A 110 -21.12 -20.78 7.42
CA LEU A 110 -20.05 -21.67 7.87
C LEU A 110 -19.64 -22.56 6.71
N LEU A 111 -18.38 -22.46 6.29
CA LEU A 111 -17.85 -23.20 5.15
C LEU A 111 -16.59 -23.96 5.57
N GLY A 112 -16.49 -25.23 5.19
CA GLY A 112 -15.26 -26.01 5.42
C GLY A 112 -14.06 -25.42 4.68
N VAL A 113 -12.85 -25.70 5.17
CA VAL A 113 -11.59 -25.19 4.59
C VAL A 113 -11.49 -25.48 3.09
N ASN A 114 -11.94 -26.65 2.64
CA ASN A 114 -11.88 -27.07 1.24
C ASN A 114 -12.88 -26.34 0.32
N ASN A 115 -13.84 -25.61 0.87
CA ASN A 115 -14.85 -24.88 0.10
C ASN A 115 -14.39 -23.48 -0.32
N LEU A 116 -13.24 -23.02 0.20
CA LEU A 116 -12.75 -21.66 0.00
C LEU A 116 -11.42 -21.66 -0.72
N LYS A 117 -11.25 -20.66 -1.59
CA LYS A 117 -9.96 -20.32 -2.17
C LYS A 117 -9.71 -18.82 -1.99
N ARG A 118 -8.49 -18.46 -1.59
CA ARG A 118 -8.06 -17.06 -1.50
C ARG A 118 -8.30 -16.34 -2.83
N ARG A 119 -8.94 -15.18 -2.76
CA ARG A 119 -9.21 -14.28 -3.90
C ARG A 119 -9.16 -12.83 -3.41
N ASP A 120 -7.96 -12.29 -3.36
CA ASP A 120 -7.74 -10.92 -2.93
C ASP A 120 -8.41 -9.92 -3.89
N ARG A 121 -8.70 -8.72 -3.38
CA ARG A 121 -9.18 -7.61 -4.21
C ARG A 121 -8.12 -7.22 -5.23
N THR A 122 -8.57 -6.79 -6.40
CA THR A 122 -7.71 -6.27 -7.47
C THR A 122 -8.28 -4.96 -7.98
N PRO A 123 -7.50 -4.13 -8.68
CA PRO A 123 -8.06 -2.95 -9.35
C PRO A 123 -9.22 -3.27 -10.30
N GLN A 124 -9.27 -4.49 -10.87
CA GLN A 124 -10.37 -4.96 -11.72
C GLN A 124 -11.54 -5.58 -10.93
N ASP A 125 -11.39 -5.79 -9.62
CA ASP A 125 -12.37 -6.38 -8.72
C ASP A 125 -12.30 -5.67 -7.35
N PRO A 126 -12.53 -4.34 -7.30
CA PRO A 126 -12.30 -3.55 -6.09
C PRO A 126 -13.45 -3.69 -5.09
N GLY A 127 -14.69 -3.93 -5.56
CA GLY A 127 -15.90 -4.03 -4.73
C GLY A 127 -16.42 -2.72 -4.14
N TYR A 128 -15.69 -1.60 -4.32
CA TYR A 128 -16.07 -0.25 -3.90
C TYR A 128 -15.33 0.79 -4.76
N TYR A 129 -15.76 2.04 -4.67
CA TYR A 129 -15.11 3.18 -5.31
C TYR A 129 -14.82 4.25 -4.26
N VAL A 130 -13.67 4.91 -4.34
CA VAL A 130 -13.33 6.04 -3.47
C VAL A 130 -13.17 7.28 -4.32
N GLU A 131 -13.92 8.32 -3.99
CA GLU A 131 -13.89 9.60 -4.66
C GLU A 131 -13.29 10.66 -3.73
N CYS A 132 -12.43 11.55 -4.26
CA CYS A 132 -12.00 12.72 -3.51
C CYS A 132 -12.82 13.93 -3.96
N LYS A 133 -13.67 14.47 -3.08
CA LYS A 133 -14.47 15.67 -3.32
C LYS A 133 -14.18 16.69 -2.23
N ASN A 134 -13.76 17.91 -2.60
CA ASN A 134 -13.47 18.99 -1.66
C ASN A 134 -12.51 18.57 -0.52
N ASN A 135 -11.41 17.88 -0.86
CA ASN A 135 -10.44 17.30 0.08
C ASN A 135 -11.03 16.25 1.06
N ARG A 136 -12.22 15.71 0.76
CA ARG A 136 -12.83 14.61 1.51
C ARG A 136 -12.83 13.35 0.68
N LEU A 137 -12.40 12.24 1.27
CA LEU A 137 -12.53 10.91 0.69
C LEU A 137 -13.92 10.37 0.99
N ILE A 138 -14.66 10.05 -0.06
CA ILE A 138 -16.01 9.49 -0.01
C ILE A 138 -15.93 8.07 -0.57
N ARG A 139 -16.25 7.09 0.27
CA ARG A 139 -16.40 5.69 -0.17
C ARG A 139 -17.81 5.46 -0.68
N ARG A 140 -17.91 4.83 -1.84
CA ARG A 140 -19.15 4.37 -2.47
C ARG A 140 -19.14 2.85 -2.55
N ASP A 141 -20.08 2.23 -1.85
CA ASP A 141 -20.33 0.79 -1.91
C ASP A 141 -21.39 0.47 -2.98
N PHE A 142 -21.39 -0.78 -3.45
CA PHE A 142 -22.24 -1.27 -4.53
C PHE A 142 -22.98 -2.54 -4.11
N LYS A 143 -24.11 -2.84 -4.75
CA LYS A 143 -24.86 -4.08 -4.45
C LYS A 143 -24.25 -5.29 -5.14
N SER A 144 -23.43 -5.09 -6.16
CA SER A 144 -22.64 -6.13 -6.80
C SER A 144 -21.34 -5.59 -7.36
N ASN A 145 -20.41 -6.50 -7.67
CA ASN A 145 -19.16 -6.12 -8.32
C ASN A 145 -19.40 -5.66 -9.77
N GLU A 146 -20.42 -6.21 -10.43
CA GLU A 146 -20.83 -5.80 -11.77
C GLU A 146 -21.30 -4.35 -11.78
N GLU A 147 -22.06 -3.92 -10.76
CA GLU A 147 -22.43 -2.52 -10.59
C GLU A 147 -21.21 -1.62 -10.36
N CYS A 148 -20.27 -2.06 -9.51
CA CYS A 148 -19.02 -1.33 -9.26
C CYS A 148 -18.21 -1.13 -10.55
N ARG A 149 -18.05 -2.21 -11.33
CA ARG A 149 -17.36 -2.17 -12.62
C ARG A 149 -18.07 -1.29 -13.64
N ALA A 150 -19.39 -1.39 -13.74
CA ALA A 150 -20.19 -0.56 -14.64
C ALA A 150 -20.06 0.93 -14.27
N PHE A 151 -20.06 1.26 -12.98
CA PHE A 151 -19.83 2.62 -12.50
C PHE A 151 -18.43 3.11 -12.88
N ILE A 152 -17.38 2.34 -12.60
CA ILE A 152 -16.00 2.72 -12.97
C ILE A 152 -15.86 2.89 -14.49
N ALA A 153 -16.48 2.01 -15.28
CA ALA A 153 -16.49 2.12 -16.74
C ALA A 153 -17.22 3.39 -17.23
N SER A 154 -18.31 3.80 -16.56
CA SER A 154 -19.02 5.04 -16.88
C SER A 154 -18.20 6.31 -16.60
N LEU A 155 -17.25 6.25 -15.67
CA LEU A 155 -16.29 7.34 -15.46
C LEU A 155 -15.28 7.42 -16.60
N GLY A 156 -14.86 6.28 -17.15
CA GLY A 156 -13.92 6.21 -18.27
C GLY A 156 -14.42 6.88 -19.55
N SER A 157 -15.73 7.02 -19.75
CA SER A 157 -16.30 7.81 -20.86
C SER A 157 -16.23 9.32 -20.64
N ASP A 158 -16.08 9.78 -19.39
CA ASP A 158 -16.10 11.20 -19.00
C ASP A 158 -14.69 11.74 -18.65
N VAL A 159 -13.73 10.85 -18.35
CA VAL A 159 -12.32 11.21 -18.07
C VAL A 159 -11.58 11.70 -19.33
N GLY A 160 -12.16 11.51 -20.52
CA GLY A 160 -11.70 12.20 -21.74
C GLY A 160 -11.88 13.73 -21.72
N GLU A 161 -12.65 14.27 -20.76
CA GLU A 161 -12.94 15.69 -20.65
C GLU A 161 -12.27 16.37 -19.44
N LEU A 162 -11.72 15.60 -18.49
CA LEU A 162 -11.01 16.15 -17.32
C LEU A 162 -9.55 16.53 -17.61
N SER A 163 -9.01 16.19 -18.79
CA SER A 163 -7.65 16.54 -19.23
C SER A 163 -7.54 17.92 -19.87
N LYS A 164 -8.62 18.69 -19.95
CA LYS A 164 -8.57 20.10 -20.32
C LYS A 164 -8.52 20.95 -19.06
N VAL A 165 -7.38 20.91 -18.36
CA VAL A 165 -6.88 22.17 -17.79
C VAL A 165 -6.86 23.11 -18.99
N GLY A 166 -7.74 24.11 -19.01
CA GLY A 166 -7.78 25.05 -20.11
C GLY A 166 -6.38 25.59 -20.28
N SER A 167 -5.81 25.48 -21.48
CA SER A 167 -4.45 25.96 -21.79
C SER A 167 -4.22 27.42 -21.35
N ASP A 168 -5.30 28.18 -21.18
CA ASP A 168 -5.33 29.51 -20.62
C ASP A 168 -4.98 29.59 -19.11
N ALA A 169 -5.39 28.61 -18.30
CA ALA A 169 -5.05 28.56 -16.87
C ALA A 169 -3.59 28.16 -16.64
N GLU A 170 -3.07 27.24 -17.46
CA GLU A 170 -1.66 26.85 -17.45
C GLU A 170 -0.76 28.00 -17.91
N ALA A 171 -1.10 28.66 -19.02
CA ALA A 171 -0.37 29.83 -19.50
C ALA A 171 -0.40 31.00 -18.50
N LYS A 172 -1.52 31.22 -17.79
CA LYS A 172 -1.62 32.25 -16.75
C LYS A 172 -0.79 31.92 -15.51
N ALA A 173 -0.75 30.65 -15.10
CA ALA A 173 0.09 30.22 -13.99
C ALA A 173 1.58 30.35 -14.34
N GLU A 174 1.96 30.00 -15.57
CA GLU A 174 3.34 30.13 -16.07
C GLU A 174 3.76 31.59 -16.21
N GLN A 175 2.90 32.47 -16.75
CA GLN A 175 3.16 33.91 -16.80
C GLN A 175 3.28 34.51 -15.39
N ALA A 176 2.42 34.13 -14.45
CA ALA A 176 2.49 34.62 -13.08
C ALA A 176 3.78 34.16 -12.37
N ALA A 177 4.25 32.94 -12.67
CA ALA A 177 5.54 32.46 -12.15
C ALA A 177 6.72 33.24 -12.76
N ALA A 178 6.68 33.52 -14.07
CA ALA A 178 7.69 34.33 -14.74
C ALA A 178 7.74 35.76 -14.20
N ASP A 179 6.58 36.41 -14.00
CA ASP A 179 6.50 37.76 -13.46
C ASP A 179 7.05 37.83 -12.02
N LEU A 180 6.78 36.83 -11.18
CA LEU A 180 7.36 36.74 -9.83
C LEU A 180 8.88 36.52 -9.86
N LEU A 181 9.39 35.72 -10.80
CA LEU A 181 10.84 35.53 -10.98
C LEU A 181 11.54 36.81 -11.43
N ALA A 182 10.90 37.59 -12.31
CA ALA A 182 11.38 38.89 -12.76
C ALA A 182 11.37 39.92 -11.61
N GLU A 183 10.32 39.95 -10.78
CA GLU A 183 10.25 40.83 -9.61
C GLU A 183 11.32 40.48 -8.55
N LEU A 184 11.67 39.20 -8.41
CA LEU A 184 12.73 38.74 -7.52
C LEU A 184 14.14 38.86 -8.11
N GLY A 185 14.29 39.31 -9.36
CA GLY A 185 15.59 39.54 -10.00
C GLY A 185 16.41 38.27 -10.21
N LEU A 186 15.76 37.11 -10.35
CA LEU A 186 16.40 35.79 -10.50
C LEU A 186 16.50 35.31 -11.95
N GLU A 187 16.29 36.21 -12.91
CA GLU A 187 16.17 35.89 -14.34
C GLU A 187 17.51 35.49 -15.02
N ASP A 188 18.66 35.66 -14.34
CA ASP A 188 19.99 35.49 -14.96
C ASP A 188 20.93 34.55 -14.16
N LEU A 189 20.50 33.30 -13.95
CA LEU A 189 21.41 32.20 -13.56
C LEU A 189 21.40 31.08 -14.60
N GLU A 190 21.48 31.42 -15.88
CA GLU A 190 22.04 30.53 -16.90
C GLU A 190 23.57 30.52 -16.74
N GLY A 191 24.08 29.62 -15.90
CA GLY A 191 25.52 29.37 -15.84
C GLY A 191 26.01 28.61 -17.07
N PRO A 192 26.97 29.12 -17.86
CA PRO A 192 27.63 28.32 -18.87
C PRO A 192 28.80 27.56 -18.25
N SER A 193 28.84 26.28 -18.59
CA SER A 193 29.93 25.34 -18.34
C SER A 193 31.25 25.78 -18.98
N SER A 194 32.35 25.52 -18.25
CA SER A 194 33.72 25.28 -18.73
C SER A 194 34.53 26.44 -19.33
N SER A 195 35.68 26.76 -18.73
CA SER A 195 37.04 26.53 -19.30
C SER A 195 38.14 27.39 -18.64
N ALA A 196 39.15 26.69 -18.10
CA ALA A 196 40.60 26.94 -17.96
C ALA A 196 41.25 28.37 -17.98
N PRO A 197 42.46 28.52 -17.36
CA PRO A 197 42.89 29.72 -16.66
C PRO A 197 43.86 30.63 -17.45
N LYS A 198 43.90 31.93 -17.10
CA LYS A 198 44.98 32.84 -17.54
C LYS A 198 45.85 33.32 -16.38
N LYS A 199 47.15 33.09 -16.59
CA LYS A 199 48.31 33.43 -15.77
C LYS A 199 48.44 34.93 -15.49
N THR A 200 48.85 35.26 -14.27
CA THR A 200 49.66 36.46 -13.98
C THR A 200 50.83 36.07 -13.07
N ASN A 201 51.98 36.70 -13.30
CA ASN A 201 53.33 36.30 -12.95
C ASN A 201 53.71 36.40 -11.45
N GLN A 202 54.36 35.34 -10.93
CA GLN A 202 55.62 35.22 -10.10
C GLN A 202 56.10 36.39 -9.18
N PRO A 203 56.98 36.19 -8.14
CA PRO A 203 57.67 34.95 -7.69
C PRO A 203 57.78 34.69 -6.16
N ALA A 204 58.24 33.46 -5.85
CA ALA A 204 59.12 33.02 -4.75
C ALA A 204 58.67 33.08 -3.26
N ALA A 205 58.55 31.89 -2.63
CA ALA A 205 59.47 31.46 -1.55
C ALA A 205 59.24 29.99 -1.13
N SER A 206 60.31 29.21 -1.27
CA SER A 206 60.76 28.01 -0.53
C SER A 206 59.86 27.30 0.50
N GLY A 207 59.73 25.97 0.34
CA GLY A 207 59.33 25.07 1.42
C GLY A 207 59.28 23.58 1.06
N LYS A 208 60.44 22.94 0.83
CA LYS A 208 60.58 21.47 0.66
C LYS A 208 60.31 20.74 1.99
N LYS A 209 59.46 19.69 2.01
CA LYS A 209 59.86 18.37 2.56
C LYS A 209 58.94 17.21 2.14
N LYS A 210 59.58 16.04 2.08
CA LYS A 210 59.27 14.82 1.31
C LYS A 210 58.29 13.85 1.98
N LYS A 211 57.62 13.06 1.13
CA LYS A 211 57.05 11.72 1.38
C LYS A 211 58.06 10.73 1.98
N ARG A 212 57.56 9.83 2.82
CA ARG A 212 57.84 8.37 2.95
C ARG A 212 56.90 7.88 4.07
N GLY A 213 56.11 6.81 3.99
CA GLY A 213 56.20 5.58 3.23
C GLY A 213 56.04 4.43 4.24
N GLY A 214 54.99 3.61 4.11
CA GLY A 214 55.03 2.19 4.47
C GLY A 214 54.54 1.74 5.86
N LYS A 215 53.46 0.94 5.82
CA LYS A 215 53.43 -0.52 6.15
C LYS A 215 53.23 -0.98 7.62
N LYS A 216 51.98 -1.42 7.86
CA LYS A 216 51.49 -2.71 8.44
C LYS A 216 51.93 -3.22 9.83
N LYS A 217 50.89 -3.81 10.47
CA LYS A 217 50.82 -4.97 11.40
C LYS A 217 51.05 -4.70 12.90
N GLY A 218 50.17 -5.28 13.71
CA GLY A 218 50.59 -5.88 14.98
C GLY A 218 49.61 -5.77 16.15
N ARG A 219 48.74 -6.78 16.25
CA ARG A 219 48.03 -7.30 17.42
C ARG A 219 48.82 -7.23 18.75
N LYS A 220 48.17 -6.74 19.81
CA LYS A 220 48.02 -7.45 21.10
C LYS A 220 46.91 -6.79 21.90
#